data_AF-A0A939E1Q1-F1
#
_entry.id   AF-A0A939E1Q1-F1
#
_cell.length_a   1.000
_cell.length_b   1.000
_cell.length_c   1.000
_cell.angle_alpha   90.00
_cell.angle_beta   90.00
_cell.angle_gamma   90.00
#
_symmetry.space_group_name_H-M   'P 1'
#
loop_
_entity.id
_entity.type
_entity.pdbx_description
1 polymer ?
#
loop_
_entity_poly.entity_id
_entity_poly.type
_entity_poly.pdbx_seq_one_letter_code
_entity_poly.pdbx_strand_id
1 'polypeptide(L)'
;MEHTTRRITLTAVDVRRSATDGDLWEVMEPMHFTGNFYADGALYERSLAEFTVFQRMLFAMNWMESEVCNGGFDQFLGNSTGMVWADAYAGFTAIGDRDTVDILDAVGTWYGGEPAKDRKARRQRLQQLRETDAHGLLEELDSRFYSDELLADREEKQRAWVKNNAGQFTFDGEIPSYG
;
A
#
# COMPACT_ATOMS: atom_id res chain seq x y z
N MET A 1 -21.50 -20.42 -5.62
CA MET A 1 -21.31 -20.02 -4.21
C MET A 1 -22.00 -18.69 -4.06
N GLU A 2 -22.97 -18.57 -3.14
CA GLU A 2 -23.52 -17.26 -2.80
C GLU A 2 -22.40 -16.43 -2.21
N HIS A 3 -22.10 -15.30 -2.85
CA HIS A 3 -21.23 -14.30 -2.24
C HIS A 3 -22.06 -13.62 -1.17
N THR A 4 -21.86 -13.99 0.09
CA THR A 4 -22.45 -13.26 1.20
C THR A 4 -21.76 -11.90 1.30
N THR A 5 -22.54 -10.85 1.53
CA THR A 5 -22.02 -9.52 1.83
C THR A 5 -22.31 -9.18 3.28
N ARG A 6 -21.50 -8.29 3.86
CA ARG A 6 -21.79 -7.67 5.16
C ARG A 6 -21.70 -6.17 5.04
N ARG A 7 -22.59 -5.45 5.73
CA ARG A 7 -22.53 -4.00 5.80
C ARG A 7 -21.50 -3.57 6.85
N ILE A 8 -20.65 -2.63 6.48
CA ILE A 8 -19.74 -1.93 7.39
C ILE A 8 -20.12 -0.46 7.41
N THR A 9 -20.15 0.11 8.61
CA THR A 9 -20.19 1.56 8.81
C THR A 9 -19.01 1.95 9.69
N LEU A 10 -18.14 2.78 9.13
CA LEU A 10 -16.94 3.32 9.77
C LEU A 10 -17.11 4.84 9.87
N THR A 11 -17.40 5.33 11.07
CA THR A 11 -17.57 6.77 11.32
C THR A 11 -16.22 7.44 11.61
N ALA A 12 -16.17 8.77 11.56
CA ALA A 12 -14.96 9.50 11.96
C ALA A 12 -14.60 9.31 13.45
N VAL A 13 -15.54 8.85 14.29
CA VAL A 13 -15.24 8.49 15.69
C VAL A 13 -14.52 7.14 15.72
N ASP A 14 -15.00 6.16 14.97
CA ASP A 14 -14.38 4.85 14.85
C ASP A 14 -12.95 4.96 14.30
N VAL A 15 -12.77 5.71 13.20
CA VAL A 15 -11.44 5.96 12.61
C VAL A 15 -10.47 6.56 13.64
N ARG A 16 -10.90 7.56 14.42
CA ARG A 16 -10.03 8.18 15.43
C ARG A 16 -9.67 7.22 16.55
N ARG A 17 -10.58 6.32 16.93
CA ARG A 17 -10.31 5.24 17.89
C ARG A 17 -9.25 4.30 17.33
N SER A 18 -9.48 3.74 16.14
CA SER A 18 -8.55 2.84 15.47
C SER A 18 -7.14 3.45 15.32
N ALA A 19 -7.06 4.75 15.01
CA ALA A 19 -5.78 5.44 14.91
C ALA A 19 -5.12 5.84 16.24
N THR A 20 -5.86 5.90 17.36
CA THR A 20 -5.30 6.32 18.66
C THR A 20 -4.75 5.15 19.46
N ASP A 21 -5.52 4.08 19.57
CA ASP A 21 -5.19 2.93 20.42
C ASP A 21 -5.71 1.59 19.86
N GLY A 22 -6.35 1.62 18.69
CA GLY A 22 -6.84 0.43 18.00
C GLY A 22 -5.95 -0.03 16.84
N ASP A 23 -6.57 -0.80 15.95
CA ASP A 23 -5.93 -1.39 14.78
C ASP A 23 -6.32 -0.63 13.50
N LEU A 24 -5.32 -0.12 12.75
CA LEU A 24 -5.55 0.53 11.46
C LEU A 24 -6.14 -0.43 10.41
N TRP A 25 -6.05 -1.75 10.63
CA TRP A 25 -6.78 -2.74 9.86
C TRP A 25 -8.27 -2.42 9.75
N GLU A 26 -8.93 -1.96 10.82
CA GLU A 26 -10.36 -1.63 10.80
C GLU A 26 -10.69 -0.56 9.73
N VAL A 27 -9.75 0.35 9.47
CA VAL A 27 -9.88 1.42 8.47
C VAL A 27 -9.63 0.90 7.05
N MET A 28 -8.75 -0.10 6.91
CA MET A 28 -8.36 -0.67 5.62
C MET A 28 -9.22 -1.86 5.19
N GLU A 29 -9.91 -2.49 6.14
CA GLU A 29 -10.71 -3.70 5.95
C GLU A 29 -11.66 -3.61 4.75
N PRO A 30 -12.43 -2.50 4.57
CA PRO A 30 -13.33 -2.41 3.42
C PRO A 30 -12.61 -2.52 2.07
N MET A 31 -11.44 -1.90 1.95
CA MET A 31 -10.63 -1.97 0.72
C MET A 31 -9.96 -3.32 0.57
N HIS A 32 -9.55 -3.96 1.66
CA HIS A 32 -8.92 -5.29 1.60
C HIS A 32 -9.84 -6.33 0.96
N PHE A 33 -11.13 -6.31 1.31
CA PHE A 33 -12.09 -7.27 0.76
C PHE A 33 -12.67 -6.86 -0.61
N THR A 34 -12.54 -5.59 -1.00
CA THR A 34 -13.11 -5.07 -2.26
C THR A 34 -12.05 -4.96 -3.37
N GLY A 35 -10.81 -4.65 -3.02
CA GLY A 35 -9.71 -4.39 -3.95
C GLY A 35 -9.36 -5.61 -4.80
N ASN A 36 -9.36 -5.45 -6.12
CA ASN A 36 -9.01 -6.51 -7.05
C ASN A 36 -7.59 -6.35 -7.63
N PHE A 37 -6.67 -7.18 -7.15
CA PHE A 37 -5.27 -7.18 -7.58
C PHE A 37 -4.96 -8.16 -8.73
N TYR A 38 -5.88 -9.06 -9.06
CA TYR A 38 -5.57 -10.23 -9.89
C TYR A 38 -5.91 -10.06 -11.38
N ALA A 39 -6.68 -9.03 -11.71
CA ALA A 39 -7.04 -8.71 -13.09
C ALA A 39 -6.18 -7.57 -13.66
N ASP A 40 -6.73 -6.76 -14.57
CA ASP A 40 -6.06 -5.60 -15.13
C ASP A 40 -6.16 -4.36 -14.23
N GLY A 41 -5.31 -3.36 -14.51
CA GLY A 41 -5.29 -2.10 -13.76
C GLY A 41 -6.61 -1.33 -13.81
N ALA A 42 -7.44 -1.51 -14.85
CA ALA A 42 -8.73 -0.84 -14.93
C ALA A 42 -9.76 -1.48 -13.98
N LEU A 43 -9.71 -2.79 -13.75
CA LEU A 43 -10.53 -3.44 -12.74
C LEU A 43 -10.09 -3.05 -11.32
N TYR A 44 -8.78 -2.95 -11.07
CA TYR A 44 -8.29 -2.40 -9.80
C TYR A 44 -8.87 -1.00 -9.52
N GLU A 45 -8.77 -0.08 -10.49
CA GLU A 45 -9.33 1.28 -10.34
C GLU A 45 -10.84 1.27 -10.09
N ARG A 46 -11.59 0.45 -10.84
CA ARG A 46 -13.05 0.33 -10.62
C ARG A 46 -13.38 -0.28 -9.26
N SER A 47 -12.60 -1.26 -8.80
CA SER A 47 -12.82 -1.93 -7.52
C SER A 47 -12.62 -1.00 -6.33
N LEU A 48 -11.86 0.09 -6.50
CA LEU A 48 -11.60 1.05 -5.44
C LEU A 48 -12.26 2.43 -5.68
N ALA A 49 -13.18 2.53 -6.64
CA ALA A 49 -13.76 3.81 -7.07
C ALA A 49 -14.64 4.49 -6.01
N GLU A 50 -15.17 3.73 -5.05
CA GLU A 50 -15.98 4.27 -3.95
C GLU A 50 -15.14 4.82 -2.78
N PHE A 51 -13.85 4.50 -2.73
CA PHE A 51 -12.96 4.93 -1.65
C PHE A 51 -12.31 6.26 -1.97
N THR A 52 -12.04 7.03 -0.92
CA THR A 52 -11.32 8.29 -1.04
C THR A 52 -9.87 8.06 -1.44
N VAL A 53 -9.22 9.11 -1.94
CA VAL A 53 -7.78 9.07 -2.20
C VAL A 53 -6.97 8.78 -0.94
N PHE A 54 -7.39 9.27 0.23
CA PHE A 54 -6.74 9.02 1.52
C PHE A 54 -6.81 7.55 1.92
N GLN A 55 -7.98 6.93 1.76
CA GLN A 55 -8.18 5.49 2.01
C GLN A 55 -7.26 4.66 1.10
N ARG A 56 -7.24 4.97 -0.20
CA ARG A 56 -6.38 4.27 -1.17
C ARG A 56 -4.89 4.40 -0.85
N MET A 57 -4.43 5.60 -0.47
CA MET A 57 -3.05 5.83 -0.05
C MET A 57 -2.67 4.99 1.17
N LEU A 58 -3.50 4.98 2.22
CA LEU A 58 -3.25 4.16 3.42
C LEU A 58 -3.18 2.68 3.08
N PHE A 59 -4.13 2.19 2.29
CA PHE A 59 -4.18 0.81 1.84
C PHE A 59 -2.96 0.42 1.00
N ALA A 60 -2.52 1.31 0.12
CA ALA A 60 -1.34 1.12 -0.72
C ALA A 60 -0.03 1.07 0.10
N MET A 61 0.12 1.97 1.08
CA MET A 61 1.25 1.94 2.03
C MET A 61 1.32 0.58 2.75
N ASN A 62 0.20 0.12 3.31
CA ASN A 62 0.14 -1.17 4.00
C ASN A 62 0.52 -2.36 3.09
N TRP A 63 0.05 -2.38 1.84
CA TRP A 63 0.43 -3.45 0.90
C TRP A 63 1.92 -3.41 0.52
N MET A 64 2.47 -2.21 0.29
CA MET A 64 3.90 -2.07 0.03
C MET A 64 4.72 -2.54 1.22
N GLU A 65 4.36 -2.11 2.43
CA GLU A 65 5.03 -2.52 3.66
C GLU A 65 4.98 -4.02 3.87
N SER A 66 3.79 -4.63 3.74
CA SER A 66 3.62 -6.08 3.90
C SER A 66 4.48 -6.88 2.91
N GLU A 67 4.54 -6.45 1.66
CA GLU A 67 5.30 -7.15 0.62
C GLU A 67 6.81 -6.98 0.81
N VAL A 68 7.28 -5.75 1.10
CA VAL A 68 8.70 -5.46 1.30
C VAL A 68 9.22 -6.10 2.59
N CYS A 69 8.46 -6.05 3.69
CA CYS A 69 8.85 -6.73 4.92
C CYS A 69 8.84 -8.28 4.78
N ASN A 70 8.08 -8.84 3.84
CA ASN A 70 8.04 -10.28 3.61
C ASN A 70 9.11 -10.79 2.61
N GLY A 71 9.49 -9.98 1.62
CA GLY A 71 10.43 -10.43 0.57
C GLY A 71 11.12 -9.32 -0.21
N GLY A 72 11.21 -8.12 0.35
CA GLY A 72 11.87 -6.96 -0.25
C GLY A 72 11.08 -6.32 -1.39
N PHE A 73 11.65 -5.25 -1.95
CA PHE A 73 11.13 -4.59 -3.14
C PHE A 73 11.07 -5.52 -4.35
N ASP A 74 11.92 -6.55 -4.38
CA ASP A 74 11.88 -7.60 -5.39
C ASP A 74 10.51 -8.31 -5.41
N GLN A 75 10.02 -8.73 -4.24
CA GLN A 75 8.71 -9.36 -4.10
C GLN A 75 7.59 -8.37 -4.44
N PHE A 76 7.65 -7.14 -3.90
CA PHE A 76 6.64 -6.12 -4.17
C PHE A 76 6.47 -5.82 -5.67
N LEU A 77 7.58 -5.57 -6.37
CA LEU A 77 7.58 -5.28 -7.82
C LEU A 77 7.13 -6.49 -8.65
N GLY A 78 7.44 -7.72 -8.19
CA GLY A 78 7.05 -8.97 -8.84
C GLY A 78 5.60 -9.40 -8.58
N ASN A 79 4.99 -8.96 -7.49
CA ASN A 79 3.63 -9.32 -7.11
C ASN A 79 2.58 -8.43 -7.75
N SER A 80 1.32 -8.87 -7.70
CA SER A 80 0.19 -8.13 -8.25
C SER A 80 0.00 -6.78 -7.53
N THR A 81 0.19 -6.80 -6.21
CA THR A 81 0.18 -5.66 -5.28
C THR A 81 1.12 -4.53 -5.69
N GLY A 82 2.22 -4.80 -6.42
CA GLY A 82 3.09 -3.76 -6.98
C GLY A 82 2.39 -2.70 -7.85
N MET A 83 1.11 -2.90 -8.24
CA MET A 83 0.32 -1.90 -8.94
C MET A 83 -0.05 -0.69 -8.08
N VAL A 84 0.04 -0.83 -6.76
CA VAL A 84 -0.26 0.26 -5.80
C VAL A 84 0.90 1.23 -5.63
N TRP A 85 2.02 1.06 -6.35
CA TRP A 85 3.23 1.88 -6.24
C TRP A 85 2.92 3.38 -6.15
N ALA A 86 2.15 3.91 -7.12
CA ALA A 86 1.85 5.34 -7.19
C ALA A 86 1.03 5.84 -5.99
N ASP A 87 0.03 5.05 -5.56
CA ASP A 87 -0.80 5.38 -4.39
C ASP A 87 0.03 5.32 -3.09
N ALA A 88 0.95 4.37 -2.97
CA ALA A 88 1.85 4.23 -1.82
C ALA A 88 2.86 5.38 -1.75
N TYR A 89 3.52 5.69 -2.87
CA TYR A 89 4.46 6.82 -2.96
C TYR A 89 3.78 8.14 -2.56
N ALA A 90 2.57 8.38 -3.06
CA ALA A 90 1.78 9.55 -2.72
C ALA A 90 1.37 9.56 -1.24
N GLY A 91 1.07 8.39 -0.66
CA GLY A 91 0.78 8.23 0.76
C GLY A 91 1.98 8.60 1.66
N PHE A 92 3.15 8.01 1.41
CA PHE A 92 4.37 8.32 2.17
C PHE A 92 4.75 9.80 2.06
N THR A 93 4.58 10.38 0.87
CA THR A 93 4.75 11.83 0.65
C THR A 93 3.75 12.64 1.48
N ALA A 94 2.48 12.25 1.50
CA ALA A 94 1.42 12.98 2.20
C ALA A 94 1.59 12.97 3.73
N ILE A 95 2.16 11.90 4.30
CA ILE A 95 2.44 11.80 5.74
C ILE A 95 3.79 12.42 6.14
N GLY A 96 4.60 12.87 5.17
CA GLY A 96 5.91 13.45 5.42
C GLY A 96 6.97 12.43 5.83
N ASP A 97 6.82 11.17 5.43
CA ASP A 97 7.82 10.11 5.63
C ASP A 97 8.93 10.23 4.56
N ARG A 98 9.82 11.21 4.77
CA ARG A 98 10.90 11.55 3.83
C ARG A 98 11.89 10.42 3.63
N ASP A 99 12.21 9.67 4.67
CA ASP A 99 13.16 8.57 4.57
C ASP A 99 12.61 7.44 3.71
N THR A 100 11.32 7.11 3.85
CA THR A 100 10.67 6.16 2.94
C THR A 100 10.59 6.71 1.52
N VAL A 101 10.23 7.99 1.33
CA VAL A 101 10.20 8.61 -0.01
C VAL A 101 11.58 8.57 -0.69
N ASP A 102 12.66 8.87 0.04
CA ASP A 102 14.03 8.81 -0.48
C ASP A 102 14.41 7.38 -0.90
N ILE A 103 13.97 6.36 -0.15
CA ILE A 103 14.13 4.95 -0.53
C ILE A 103 13.35 4.66 -1.81
N LEU A 104 12.10 5.09 -1.92
CA LEU A 104 11.28 4.85 -3.12
C LEU A 104 11.82 5.57 -4.35
N ASP A 105 12.39 6.76 -4.21
CA ASP A 105 13.08 7.47 -5.29
C ASP A 105 14.33 6.69 -5.76
N ALA A 106 15.09 6.11 -4.83
CA ALA A 106 16.24 5.27 -5.16
C ALA A 106 15.81 3.98 -5.88
N VAL A 107 14.76 3.31 -5.39
CA VAL A 107 14.18 2.12 -6.05
C VAL A 107 13.64 2.48 -7.43
N GLY A 108 12.92 3.60 -7.58
CA GLY A 108 12.42 4.08 -8.87
C GLY A 108 13.55 4.39 -9.86
N THR A 109 14.63 5.02 -9.38
CA THR A 109 15.84 5.28 -10.19
C THR A 109 16.48 3.99 -10.66
N TRP A 110 16.68 3.02 -9.75
CA TRP A 110 17.18 1.69 -10.06
C TRP A 110 16.26 0.96 -11.06
N TYR A 111 14.95 1.07 -10.87
CA TYR A 111 13.95 0.45 -11.72
C TYR A 111 13.91 1.06 -13.14
N GLY A 112 14.36 2.31 -13.28
CA GLY A 112 14.33 3.09 -14.52
C GLY A 112 13.04 3.88 -14.71
N GLY A 113 12.40 4.29 -13.61
CA GLY A 113 11.16 5.09 -13.58
C GLY A 113 10.08 4.47 -12.70
N GLU A 114 8.86 4.98 -12.84
CA GLU A 114 7.69 4.48 -12.11
C GLU A 114 7.32 3.05 -12.57
N PRO A 115 7.17 2.09 -11.66
CA PRO A 115 6.68 0.75 -11.99
C PRO A 115 5.28 0.75 -12.59
N ALA A 116 5.13 0.13 -13.76
CA ALA A 116 3.85 0.03 -14.46
C ALA A 116 2.80 -0.70 -13.63
N LYS A 117 1.50 -0.40 -13.79
CA LYS A 117 0.43 -1.19 -13.14
C LYS A 117 0.33 -2.63 -13.65
N ASP A 118 0.71 -2.87 -14.91
CA ASP A 118 0.70 -4.21 -15.52
C ASP A 118 1.80 -5.11 -14.93
N ARG A 119 1.39 -6.23 -14.34
CA ARG A 119 2.30 -7.16 -13.67
C ARG A 119 3.29 -7.80 -14.63
N LYS A 120 2.90 -8.10 -15.87
CA LYS A 120 3.78 -8.76 -16.84
C LYS A 120 4.89 -7.82 -17.26
N ALA A 121 4.56 -6.57 -17.59
CA ALA A 121 5.52 -5.53 -17.88
C ALA A 121 6.46 -5.31 -16.70
N ARG A 122 5.93 -5.24 -15.46
CA ARG A 122 6.79 -5.09 -14.28
C ARG A 122 7.79 -6.22 -14.12
N ARG A 123 7.34 -7.47 -14.26
CA ARG A 123 8.17 -8.67 -14.12
C ARG A 123 9.23 -8.77 -15.20
N GLN A 124 8.89 -8.43 -16.45
CA GLN A 124 9.85 -8.42 -17.56
C GLN A 124 10.97 -7.41 -17.30
N ARG A 125 10.63 -6.21 -16.81
CA ARG A 125 11.62 -5.20 -16.44
C ARG A 125 12.48 -5.66 -15.25
N LEU A 126 11.84 -6.20 -14.21
CA LEU A 126 12.54 -6.71 -13.03
C LEU A 126 13.54 -7.82 -13.39
N GLN A 127 13.16 -8.74 -14.29
CA GLN A 127 14.06 -9.79 -14.78
C GLN A 127 15.29 -9.21 -15.49
N GLN A 128 15.12 -8.22 -16.37
CA GLN A 128 16.24 -7.57 -17.05
C GLN A 128 17.20 -6.89 -16.07
N LEU A 129 16.64 -6.23 -15.04
CA LEU A 129 17.44 -5.57 -14.01
C LEU A 129 18.27 -6.58 -13.22
N ARG A 130 17.68 -7.70 -12.80
CA ARG A 130 18.38 -8.78 -12.07
C ARG A 130 19.55 -9.38 -12.86
N GLU A 131 19.49 -9.39 -14.19
CA GLU A 131 20.58 -9.87 -15.05
C GLU A 131 21.74 -8.88 -15.15
N THR A 132 21.49 -7.59 -14.87
CA THR A 132 22.46 -6.50 -15.03
C THR A 132 22.95 -5.89 -13.71
N ASP A 133 22.20 -6.09 -12.63
CA ASP A 133 22.45 -5.44 -11.36
C ASP A 133 23.35 -6.28 -10.46
N ALA A 134 24.36 -5.61 -9.90
CA ALA A 134 25.31 -6.16 -8.96
C ALA A 134 24.68 -6.20 -7.55
N HIS A 135 23.59 -6.97 -7.41
CA HIS A 135 22.83 -7.47 -6.22
C HIS A 135 22.69 -6.63 -4.92
N GLY A 136 23.59 -5.72 -4.56
CA GLY A 136 23.63 -5.09 -3.26
C GLY A 136 22.74 -3.86 -3.07
N LEU A 137 22.39 -3.13 -4.14
CA LEU A 137 21.63 -1.88 -3.96
C LEU A 137 20.22 -2.15 -3.44
N LEU A 138 19.49 -3.10 -4.04
CA LEU A 138 18.12 -3.40 -3.61
C LEU A 138 18.10 -3.99 -2.19
N GLU A 139 19.08 -4.83 -1.84
CA GLU A 139 19.24 -5.38 -0.50
C GLU A 139 19.53 -4.30 0.56
N GLU A 140 20.34 -3.29 0.23
CA GLU A 140 20.58 -2.13 1.09
C GLU A 140 19.30 -1.31 1.30
N LEU A 141 18.55 -1.07 0.23
CA LEU A 141 17.29 -0.32 0.29
C LEU A 141 16.20 -1.08 1.06
N ASP A 142 16.12 -2.39 0.87
CA ASP A 142 15.28 -3.29 1.66
C ASP A 142 15.62 -3.17 3.16
N SER A 143 16.90 -3.33 3.50
CA SER A 143 17.40 -3.25 4.88
C SER A 143 17.05 -1.93 5.57
N ARG A 144 17.13 -0.81 4.83
CA ARG A 144 16.73 0.50 5.34
C ARG A 144 15.22 0.60 5.53
N PHE A 145 14.44 0.08 4.56
CA PHE A 145 12.98 0.22 4.53
C PHE A 145 12.28 -0.44 5.73
N TYR A 146 12.77 -1.60 6.17
CA TYR A 146 12.22 -2.34 7.32
C TYR A 146 13.06 -2.20 8.60
N SER A 147 13.93 -1.19 8.68
CA SER A 147 14.63 -0.91 9.94
C SER A 147 13.65 -0.56 11.06
N ASP A 148 13.91 -1.05 12.27
CA ASP A 148 13.01 -0.86 13.43
C ASP A 148 12.68 0.62 13.69
N GLU A 149 13.67 1.50 13.52
CA GLU A 149 13.51 2.95 13.67
C GLU A 149 12.53 3.53 12.66
N LEU A 150 12.68 3.17 11.38
CA LEU A 150 11.82 3.67 10.32
C LEU A 150 10.41 3.08 10.40
N LEU A 151 10.28 1.80 10.79
CA LEU A 151 8.97 1.17 11.00
C LEU A 151 8.19 1.88 12.11
N ALA A 152 8.83 2.18 13.25
CA ALA A 152 8.18 2.87 14.36
C ALA A 152 7.76 4.31 14.00
N ASP A 153 8.66 5.07 13.36
CA ASP A 153 8.37 6.44 12.93
C ASP A 153 7.25 6.49 11.86
N ARG A 154 7.29 5.57 10.89
CA ARG A 154 6.24 5.43 9.87
C ARG A 154 4.88 5.10 10.49
N GLU A 155 4.82 4.16 11.42
CA GLU A 155 3.57 3.81 12.10
C GLU A 155 3.00 5.03 12.85
N GLU A 156 3.84 5.78 13.58
CA GLU A 156 3.42 7.00 14.27
C GLU A 156 2.84 8.03 13.28
N LYS A 157 3.53 8.28 12.16
CA LYS A 157 3.09 9.21 11.11
C LYS A 157 1.77 8.77 10.48
N GLN A 158 1.61 7.49 10.16
CA GLN A 158 0.36 6.96 9.60
C GLN A 158 -0.80 7.13 10.58
N ARG A 159 -0.62 6.75 11.84
CA ARG A 159 -1.64 6.91 12.89
C ARG A 159 -2.03 8.37 13.07
N ALA A 160 -1.05 9.26 13.17
CA ALA A 160 -1.29 10.69 13.29
C ALA A 160 -2.08 11.24 12.07
N TRP A 161 -1.71 10.81 10.87
CA TRP A 161 -2.37 11.23 9.64
C TRP A 161 -3.82 10.75 9.56
N VAL A 162 -4.08 9.48 9.85
CA VAL A 162 -5.44 8.91 9.87
C VAL A 162 -6.31 9.61 10.92
N LYS A 163 -5.78 9.82 12.13
CA LYS A 163 -6.49 10.51 13.22
C LYS A 163 -6.86 11.96 12.85
N ASN A 164 -5.92 12.69 12.28
CA ASN A 164 -6.10 14.11 11.93
C ASN A 164 -7.01 14.30 10.71
N ASN A 165 -7.12 13.28 9.85
CA ASN A 165 -7.94 13.32 8.64
C ASN A 165 -9.13 12.35 8.69
N ALA A 166 -9.61 12.00 9.89
CA ALA A 166 -10.56 10.90 10.08
C ALA A 166 -11.83 10.96 9.19
N GLY A 167 -12.29 12.15 8.83
CA GLY A 167 -13.42 12.33 7.91
C GLY A 167 -13.17 11.87 6.47
N GLN A 168 -11.90 11.73 6.06
CA GLN A 168 -11.50 11.18 4.76
C GLN A 168 -11.44 9.66 4.74
N PHE A 169 -11.56 9.01 5.91
CA PHE A 169 -11.44 7.56 6.07
C PHE A 169 -12.76 6.88 6.42
N THR A 170 -13.87 7.62 6.43
CA THR A 170 -15.18 7.03 6.72
C THR A 170 -15.67 6.14 5.59
N PHE A 171 -16.50 5.16 5.93
CA PHE A 171 -17.12 4.25 4.97
C PHE A 171 -18.52 3.86 5.42
N ASP A 172 -19.47 3.74 4.50
CA ASP A 172 -20.78 3.12 4.76
C ASP A 172 -21.20 2.36 3.51
N GLY A 173 -21.09 1.05 3.54
CA GLY A 173 -21.29 0.21 2.35
C GLY A 173 -21.29 -1.27 2.66
N GLU A 174 -21.59 -2.07 1.65
CA GLU A 174 -21.50 -3.53 1.71
C GLU A 174 -20.15 -3.99 1.17
N ILE A 175 -19.51 -4.92 1.87
CA ILE A 175 -18.28 -5.56 1.42
C ILE A 175 -18.47 -7.07 1.29
N PRO A 176 -17.67 -7.76 0.46
CA PRO A 176 -17.66 -9.21 0.42
C PRO A 176 -17.37 -9.82 1.80
N SER A 177 -18.10 -10.87 2.14
CA SER A 177 -17.84 -11.71 3.31
C SER A 177 -17.33 -13.06 2.82
N TYR A 178 -16.11 -13.41 3.20
CA TYR A 178 -15.56 -14.74 2.98
C TYR A 178 -15.64 -15.47 4.33
N GLY A 179 -16.51 -16.48 4.40
CA GLY A 179 -16.70 -17.32 5.58
C GLY A 179 -15.61 -18.38 5.75
#